data_AF-A0A7V9AUN8-F1
#
_entry.id   AF-A0A7V9AUN8-F1
#
_cell.length_a   1.000
_cell.length_b   1.000
_cell.length_c   1.000
_cell.angle_alpha   90.00
_cell.angle_beta   90.00
_cell.angle_gamma   90.00
#
_symmetry.space_group_name_H-M   'P 1'
#
loop_
_entity.id
_entity.type
_entity.pdbx_description
1 polymer ?
#
loop_
_entity_poly.entity_id
_entity_poly.type
_entity_poly.pdbx_seq_one_letter_code
_entity_poly.pdbx_strand_id
1 'polypeptide(L)'
;MFAVIPLVLSLVLTGAPVQHKTPAQHAQAGWDALNAGRAQEAVVAFDEALRGAPREPSVLLGAGVAAHLLGQPDAVRRYLFEALKHEPALTAASLLLGETFYRANDIAAAIDVYEKALVHAPAHRQVNDRLEAWRKEAALHDRFGQKLGDHFTVLFEGPAEAELAQKAVEILEAAYWRIGSALYTYPSDVIGVVLYTREQFSDITRSPKWAAAAYDGRIRVPVRGALQNVREFERVLTHEFTHALIRTIAPRGVPVWLNEGLAMMFDGTDVEA
;
A
#
# COMPACT_ATOMS: atom_id res chain seq x y z
N MET A 1 -85.24 12.13 25.35
CA MET A 1 -83.96 11.98 26.06
C MET A 1 -83.22 10.81 25.43
N PHE A 2 -82.41 11.05 24.40
CA PHE A 2 -81.59 10.03 23.73
C PHE A 2 -80.12 10.36 24.01
N ALA A 3 -79.41 9.43 24.66
CA ALA A 3 -78.01 9.59 25.02
C ALA A 3 -77.13 9.16 23.83
N VAL A 4 -76.31 10.08 23.34
CA VAL A 4 -75.27 9.80 22.35
C VAL A 4 -73.99 9.46 23.11
N ILE A 5 -73.49 8.23 22.95
CA ILE A 5 -72.19 7.79 23.49
C ILE A 5 -71.13 8.10 22.42
N PRO A 6 -70.08 8.89 22.70
CA PRO A 6 -69.01 9.10 21.73
C PRO A 6 -68.06 7.90 21.76
N LEU A 7 -67.92 7.23 20.61
CA LEU A 7 -66.89 6.23 20.38
C LEU A 7 -65.56 6.95 20.17
N VAL A 8 -64.68 6.93 21.18
CA VAL A 8 -63.31 7.43 21.05
C VAL A 8 -62.49 6.36 20.33
N LEU A 9 -62.14 6.63 19.08
CA LEU A 9 -61.26 5.78 18.27
C LEU A 9 -59.81 6.10 18.65
N SER A 10 -59.22 5.32 19.56
CA SER A 10 -57.81 5.42 19.91
C SER A 10 -56.96 4.82 18.78
N LEU A 11 -56.38 5.67 17.94
CA LEU A 11 -55.40 5.27 16.93
C LEU A 11 -54.07 4.92 17.63
N VAL A 12 -53.82 3.63 17.87
CA VAL A 12 -52.50 3.16 18.31
C VAL A 12 -51.58 3.13 17.09
N LEU A 13 -50.73 4.15 16.96
CA LEU A 13 -49.59 4.12 16.03
C LEU A 13 -48.58 3.08 16.57
N THR A 14 -48.72 1.83 16.15
CA THR A 14 -47.64 0.85 16.28
C THR A 14 -46.55 1.23 15.28
N GLY A 15 -45.58 2.06 15.71
CA GLY A 15 -44.34 2.19 14.96
C GLY A 15 -43.68 0.80 14.91
N ALA A 16 -43.49 0.24 13.72
CA ALA A 16 -42.68 -0.97 13.58
C ALA A 16 -41.33 -0.70 14.25
N PRO A 17 -40.81 -1.61 15.10
CA PRO A 17 -39.51 -1.40 15.72
C PRO A 17 -38.49 -1.22 14.60
N VAL A 18 -37.80 -0.07 14.60
CA VAL A 18 -36.63 0.12 13.73
C VAL A 18 -35.61 -0.92 14.19
N GLN A 19 -35.45 -1.96 13.39
CA GLN A 19 -34.52 -3.03 13.72
C GLN A 19 -33.10 -2.50 13.47
N HIS A 20 -32.49 -1.95 14.51
CA HIS A 20 -31.08 -1.57 14.47
C HIS A 20 -30.24 -2.83 14.30
N LYS A 21 -29.38 -2.82 13.28
CA LYS A 21 -28.44 -3.92 13.05
C LYS A 21 -27.51 -4.04 14.27
N THR A 22 -27.21 -5.27 14.67
CA THR A 22 -26.21 -5.54 15.70
C THR A 22 -24.80 -5.25 15.17
N PRO A 23 -23.80 -5.05 16.03
CA PRO A 23 -22.41 -4.91 15.60
C PRO A 23 -21.94 -6.07 14.70
N ALA A 24 -22.35 -7.30 15.01
CA ALA A 24 -22.05 -8.48 14.19
C ALA A 24 -22.72 -8.43 12.81
N GLN A 25 -23.96 -7.93 12.71
CA GLN A 25 -24.63 -7.75 11.42
C GLN A 25 -23.99 -6.65 10.58
N HIS A 26 -23.51 -5.58 11.22
CA HIS A 26 -22.70 -4.55 10.56
C HIS A 26 -21.36 -5.12 10.07
N ALA A 27 -20.68 -5.93 10.89
CA ALA A 27 -19.44 -6.60 10.50
C ALA A 27 -19.64 -7.54 9.29
N GLN A 28 -20.71 -8.35 9.30
CA GLN A 28 -21.06 -9.21 8.18
C GLN A 28 -21.30 -8.40 6.91
N ALA A 29 -22.06 -7.32 7.00
CA ALA A 29 -22.28 -6.42 5.85
C ALA A 29 -20.98 -5.82 5.31
N GLY A 30 -20.01 -5.53 6.20
CA GLY A 30 -18.67 -5.08 5.81
C GLY A 30 -17.91 -6.13 5.01
N TRP A 31 -17.90 -7.37 5.47
CA TRP A 31 -17.29 -8.49 4.74
C TRP A 31 -17.98 -8.77 3.40
N ASP A 32 -19.31 -8.73 3.36
CA ASP A 32 -20.09 -8.91 2.13
C ASP A 32 -19.77 -7.80 1.11
N ALA A 33 -19.62 -6.56 1.58
CA ALA A 33 -19.20 -5.43 0.75
C ALA A 33 -17.77 -5.60 0.22
N LEU A 34 -16.82 -6.07 1.04
CA LEU A 34 -15.45 -6.39 0.60
C LEU A 34 -15.45 -7.48 -0.48
N ASN A 35 -16.20 -8.57 -0.29
CA ASN A 35 -16.31 -9.67 -1.24
C ASN A 35 -16.88 -9.21 -2.59
N ALA A 36 -17.72 -8.18 -2.58
CA ALA A 36 -18.28 -7.58 -3.78
C ALA A 36 -17.47 -6.39 -4.33
N GLY A 37 -16.26 -6.14 -3.81
CA GLY A 37 -15.38 -5.06 -4.25
C GLY A 37 -15.83 -3.65 -3.84
N ARG A 38 -16.84 -3.52 -2.97
CA ARG A 38 -17.40 -2.24 -2.53
C ARG A 38 -16.72 -1.77 -1.25
N ALA A 39 -15.43 -1.44 -1.38
CA ALA A 39 -14.59 -1.07 -0.24
C ALA A 39 -15.11 0.15 0.56
N GLN A 40 -15.70 1.14 -0.10
CA GLN A 40 -16.26 2.31 0.59
C GLN A 40 -17.47 1.95 1.47
N GLU A 41 -18.35 1.07 0.98
CA GLU A 41 -19.47 0.55 1.78
C GLU A 41 -18.97 -0.30 2.95
N ALA A 42 -17.89 -1.06 2.73
CA ALA A 42 -17.28 -1.84 3.79
C ALA A 42 -16.75 -0.97 4.94
N VAL A 43 -16.11 0.17 4.64
CA VAL A 43 -15.68 1.14 5.68
C VAL A 43 -16.85 1.58 6.53
N VAL A 44 -17.96 2.01 5.91
CA VAL A 44 -19.15 2.45 6.65
C VAL A 44 -19.69 1.33 7.54
N ALA A 45 -19.77 0.11 7.01
CA ALA A 45 -20.27 -1.03 7.76
C ALA A 45 -19.36 -1.42 8.93
N PHE A 46 -18.04 -1.43 8.75
CA PHE A 46 -17.10 -1.73 9.83
C PHE A 46 -17.03 -0.60 10.88
N ASP A 47 -17.17 0.67 10.48
CA ASP A 47 -17.24 1.77 11.44
C ASP A 47 -18.47 1.65 12.36
N GLU A 48 -19.64 1.29 11.82
CA GLU A 48 -20.83 1.00 12.63
C GLU A 48 -20.62 -0.21 13.55
N ALA A 49 -19.96 -1.27 13.06
CA ALA A 49 -19.62 -2.43 13.88
C ALA A 49 -18.68 -2.06 15.04
N LEU A 50 -17.64 -1.26 14.79
CA LEU A 50 -16.67 -0.81 15.80
C LEU A 50 -17.29 0.12 16.85
N ARG A 51 -18.38 0.84 16.56
CA ARG A 51 -19.08 1.62 17.61
C ARG A 51 -19.65 0.73 18.71
N GLY A 52 -20.12 -0.46 18.37
CA GLY A 52 -20.65 -1.41 19.35
C GLY A 52 -19.63 -2.45 19.83
N ALA A 53 -18.55 -2.67 19.08
CA ALA A 53 -17.49 -3.62 19.41
C ALA A 53 -16.10 -3.05 19.06
N PRO A 54 -15.61 -2.02 19.77
CA PRO A 54 -14.44 -1.22 19.37
C PRO A 54 -13.10 -1.95 19.40
N ARG A 55 -13.04 -3.14 20.00
CA ARG A 55 -11.83 -3.94 20.18
C ARG A 55 -11.93 -5.32 19.53
N GLU A 56 -12.99 -5.56 18.76
CA GLU A 56 -13.21 -6.85 18.11
C GLU A 56 -12.16 -7.06 16.99
N PRO A 57 -11.21 -8.01 17.13
CA PRO A 57 -10.08 -8.13 16.23
C PRO A 57 -10.50 -8.42 14.78
N SER A 58 -11.54 -9.24 14.59
CA SER A 58 -12.08 -9.58 13.28
C SER A 58 -12.65 -8.34 12.54
N VAL A 59 -13.30 -7.44 13.27
CA VAL A 59 -13.84 -6.18 12.72
C VAL A 59 -12.72 -5.19 12.43
N LEU A 60 -11.74 -5.06 13.33
CA LEU A 60 -10.54 -4.23 13.11
C LEU A 60 -9.74 -4.71 11.88
N LEU A 61 -9.59 -6.03 11.70
CA LEU A 61 -9.01 -6.61 10.48
C LEU A 61 -9.82 -6.22 9.24
N GLY A 62 -11.14 -6.37 9.28
CA GLY A 62 -12.03 -5.98 8.18
C GLY A 62 -11.88 -4.50 7.79
N ALA A 63 -11.86 -3.60 8.78
CA ALA A 63 -11.61 -2.18 8.59
C ALA A 63 -10.22 -1.90 7.99
N GLY A 64 -9.19 -2.60 8.47
CA GLY A 64 -7.84 -2.53 7.91
C GLY A 64 -7.76 -3.01 6.45
N VAL A 65 -8.47 -4.09 6.10
CA VAL A 65 -8.57 -4.58 4.72
C VAL A 65 -9.29 -3.55 3.84
N ALA A 66 -10.41 -2.98 4.29
CA ALA A 66 -11.12 -1.94 3.56
C ALA A 66 -10.24 -0.70 3.30
N ALA A 67 -9.53 -0.23 4.34
CA ALA A 67 -8.56 0.86 4.23
C ALA A 67 -7.44 0.54 3.22
N HIS A 68 -6.95 -0.70 3.21
CA HIS A 68 -5.95 -1.13 2.24
C HIS A 68 -6.47 -1.17 0.80
N LEU A 69 -7.76 -1.50 0.61
CA LEU A 69 -8.40 -1.42 -0.71
C LEU A 69 -8.51 0.02 -1.20
N LEU A 70 -8.72 0.97 -0.30
CA LEU A 70 -8.82 2.40 -0.58
C LEU A 70 -7.47 3.14 -0.61
N GLY A 71 -6.35 2.43 -0.41
CA GLY A 71 -5.02 3.06 -0.43
C GLY A 71 -4.77 4.01 0.75
N GLN A 72 -5.30 3.69 1.94
CA GLN A 72 -5.19 4.51 3.15
C GLN A 72 -4.19 3.88 4.15
N PRO A 73 -2.86 3.95 3.92
CA PRO A 73 -1.87 3.22 4.71
C PRO A 73 -1.89 3.58 6.21
N ASP A 74 -2.18 4.82 6.57
CA ASP A 74 -2.32 5.22 7.98
C ASP A 74 -3.47 4.52 8.70
N ALA A 75 -4.62 4.43 8.03
CA ALA A 75 -5.77 3.71 8.56
C ALA A 75 -5.46 2.21 8.66
N VAL A 76 -4.77 1.62 7.67
CA VAL A 76 -4.29 0.22 7.73
C VAL A 76 -3.42 0.01 8.96
N ARG A 77 -2.38 0.85 9.15
CA ARG A 77 -1.47 0.75 10.30
C ARG A 77 -2.24 0.83 11.61
N ARG A 78 -3.13 1.82 11.76
CA ARG A 78 -3.94 2.03 12.96
C ARG A 78 -4.83 0.83 13.29
N TYR A 79 -5.64 0.37 12.34
CA TYR A 79 -6.60 -0.71 12.57
C TYR A 79 -5.91 -2.05 12.84
N LEU A 80 -4.87 -2.38 12.05
CA LEU A 80 -4.19 -3.67 12.19
C LEU A 80 -3.29 -3.75 13.42
N PHE A 81 -2.66 -2.63 13.81
CA PHE A 81 -1.93 -2.57 15.07
C PHE A 81 -2.86 -2.82 16.26
N GLU A 82 -4.03 -2.18 16.28
CA GLU A 82 -5.01 -2.40 17.35
C GLU A 82 -5.59 -3.83 17.29
N ALA A 83 -5.81 -4.41 16.10
CA ALA A 83 -6.24 -5.81 15.97
C ALA A 83 -5.23 -6.77 16.61
N LEU A 84 -3.95 -6.61 16.30
CA LEU A 84 -2.87 -7.46 16.82
C LEU A 84 -2.61 -7.26 18.33
N LYS A 85 -2.99 -6.12 18.89
CA LYS A 85 -2.95 -5.89 20.34
C LYS A 85 -3.95 -6.77 21.09
N HIS A 86 -5.12 -7.02 20.50
CA HIS A 86 -6.17 -7.85 21.09
C HIS A 86 -6.07 -9.32 20.68
N GLU A 87 -5.60 -9.60 19.47
CA GLU A 87 -5.35 -10.96 18.98
C GLU A 87 -3.98 -11.07 18.27
N PRO A 88 -2.89 -11.30 19.02
CA PRO A 88 -1.54 -11.41 18.46
C PRO A 88 -1.35 -12.54 17.44
N ALA A 89 -2.19 -13.58 17.51
CA ALA A 89 -2.14 -14.73 16.59
C ALA A 89 -2.84 -14.47 15.24
N LEU A 90 -3.45 -13.30 15.05
CA LEU A 90 -4.21 -12.95 13.85
C LEU A 90 -3.26 -12.70 12.66
N THR A 91 -2.77 -13.79 12.07
CA THR A 91 -1.71 -13.78 11.05
C THR A 91 -2.08 -12.95 9.82
N ALA A 92 -3.37 -12.89 9.46
CA ALA A 92 -3.86 -12.04 8.37
C ALA A 92 -3.60 -10.54 8.62
N ALA A 93 -3.74 -10.08 9.86
CA ALA A 93 -3.43 -8.70 10.23
C ALA A 93 -1.92 -8.45 10.18
N SER A 94 -1.10 -9.40 10.66
CA SER A 94 0.37 -9.30 10.56
C SER A 94 0.84 -9.21 9.12
N LEU A 95 0.34 -10.08 8.24
CA LEU A 95 0.66 -10.08 6.81
C LEU A 95 0.41 -8.69 6.20
N LEU A 96 -0.80 -8.16 6.38
CA LEU A 96 -1.14 -6.88 5.78
C LEU A 96 -0.38 -5.70 6.41
N LEU A 97 -0.13 -5.71 7.72
CA LEU A 97 0.63 -4.68 8.41
C LEU A 97 2.11 -4.68 8.00
N GLY A 98 2.74 -5.85 7.93
CA GLY A 98 4.14 -5.99 7.50
C GLY A 98 4.35 -5.51 6.06
N GLU A 99 3.48 -5.90 5.12
CA GLU A 99 3.52 -5.38 3.75
C GLU A 99 3.35 -3.86 3.70
N THR A 100 2.51 -3.30 4.58
CA THR A 100 2.27 -1.86 4.63
C THR A 100 3.53 -1.12 5.10
N PHE A 101 4.22 -1.62 6.13
CA PHE A 101 5.51 -1.05 6.57
C PHE A 101 6.60 -1.19 5.50
N TYR A 102 6.71 -2.35 4.87
CA TYR A 102 7.70 -2.60 3.83
C TYR A 102 7.57 -1.60 2.66
N ARG A 103 6.33 -1.34 2.23
CA ARG A 103 6.00 -0.33 1.20
C ARG A 103 6.28 1.10 1.65
N ALA A 104 6.12 1.39 2.93
CA ALA A 104 6.45 2.69 3.53
C ALA A 104 7.97 2.88 3.76
N ASN A 105 8.80 2.11 3.07
CA ASN A 105 10.26 2.06 3.21
C ASN A 105 10.79 1.58 4.60
N ASP A 106 9.92 1.16 5.51
CA ASP A 106 10.28 0.74 6.88
C ASP A 106 10.45 -0.80 6.95
N ILE A 107 11.57 -1.31 6.42
CA ILE A 107 11.87 -2.76 6.46
C ILE A 107 11.98 -3.25 7.90
N ALA A 108 12.55 -2.44 8.79
CA ALA A 108 12.75 -2.82 10.18
C ALA A 108 11.42 -3.11 10.88
N ALA A 109 10.43 -2.23 10.76
CA ALA A 109 9.09 -2.47 11.30
C ALA A 109 8.39 -3.66 10.62
N ALA A 110 8.59 -3.84 9.30
CA ALA A 110 8.03 -4.98 8.58
C ALA A 110 8.58 -6.33 9.11
N ILE A 111 9.89 -6.41 9.34
CA ILE A 111 10.58 -7.55 9.95
C ILE A 111 10.03 -7.82 11.36
N ASP A 112 9.96 -6.80 12.22
CA ASP A 112 9.48 -6.92 13.61
C ASP A 112 8.04 -7.47 13.67
N VAL A 113 7.14 -6.99 12.79
CA VAL A 113 5.76 -7.49 12.72
C VAL A 113 5.72 -8.98 12.35
N TYR A 114 6.55 -9.41 11.40
CA TYR A 114 6.58 -10.81 10.96
C TYR A 114 7.27 -11.73 11.97
N GLU A 115 8.31 -11.26 12.66
CA GLU A 115 8.93 -11.98 13.77
C GLU A 115 7.92 -12.27 14.89
N LYS A 116 7.13 -11.25 15.28
CA LYS A 116 6.06 -11.40 16.27
C LYS A 116 4.97 -12.37 15.79
N ALA A 117 4.61 -12.33 14.52
CA ALA A 117 3.62 -13.25 13.95
C ALA A 117 4.08 -14.72 14.01
N LEU A 118 5.36 -14.98 13.73
CA LEU A 118 5.92 -16.34 13.74
C LEU A 118 6.01 -16.96 15.14
N VAL A 119 5.93 -16.18 16.22
CA VAL A 119 5.75 -16.73 17.57
C VAL A 119 4.45 -17.54 17.67
N HIS A 120 3.40 -17.11 16.96
CA HIS A 120 2.09 -17.75 16.98
C HIS A 120 1.85 -18.68 15.78
N ALA A 121 2.54 -18.45 14.66
CA ALA A 121 2.39 -19.23 13.43
C ALA A 121 3.76 -19.65 12.84
N PRO A 122 4.57 -20.45 13.55
CA PRO A 122 5.98 -20.71 13.20
C PRO A 122 6.16 -21.40 11.84
N ALA A 123 5.19 -22.20 11.41
CA ALA A 123 5.21 -22.90 10.13
C ALA A 123 4.54 -22.11 8.97
N HIS A 124 4.18 -20.84 9.17
CA HIS A 124 3.52 -20.06 8.13
C HIS A 124 4.51 -19.70 7.01
N ARG A 125 4.50 -20.49 5.93
CA ARG A 125 5.47 -20.40 4.82
C ARG A 125 5.63 -18.98 4.29
N GLN A 126 4.53 -18.31 3.95
CA GLN A 126 4.60 -16.97 3.35
C GLN A 126 5.26 -15.93 4.26
N VAL A 127 5.08 -16.03 5.58
CA VAL A 127 5.70 -15.09 6.54
C VAL A 127 7.18 -15.39 6.65
N ASN A 128 7.57 -16.66 6.75
CA ASN A 128 8.97 -17.09 6.76
C ASN A 128 9.72 -16.67 5.48
N ASP A 129 9.17 -16.99 4.31
CA ASP A 129 9.81 -16.69 3.02
C ASP A 129 10.05 -15.18 2.84
N ARG A 130 9.09 -14.36 3.24
CA ARG A 130 9.21 -12.90 3.19
C ARG A 130 10.15 -12.35 4.24
N LEU A 131 10.08 -12.85 5.47
CA LEU A 131 10.99 -12.44 6.54
C LEU A 131 12.45 -12.75 6.17
N GLU A 132 12.73 -13.91 5.57
CA GLU A 132 14.06 -14.24 5.06
C GLU A 132 14.50 -13.28 3.96
N ALA A 133 13.62 -12.98 3.00
CA ALA A 133 13.92 -12.03 1.92
C ALA A 133 14.19 -10.61 2.47
N TRP A 134 13.35 -10.10 3.35
CA TRP A 134 13.50 -8.77 3.94
C TRP A 134 14.72 -8.65 4.85
N ARG A 135 15.10 -9.71 5.58
CA ARG A 135 16.36 -9.73 6.35
C ARG A 135 17.58 -9.69 5.44
N LYS A 136 17.57 -10.43 4.32
CA LYS A 136 18.66 -10.37 3.32
C LYS A 136 18.76 -8.97 2.72
N GLU A 137 17.63 -8.34 2.42
CA GLU A 137 17.58 -6.99 1.89
C GLU A 137 18.07 -5.95 2.91
N ALA A 138 17.59 -6.00 4.15
CA ALA A 138 18.04 -5.11 5.23
C ALA A 138 19.55 -5.21 5.46
N ALA A 139 20.09 -6.43 5.53
CA ALA A 139 21.53 -6.65 5.69
C ALA A 139 22.38 -6.15 4.50
N LEU A 140 21.77 -6.02 3.31
CA LEU A 140 22.40 -5.39 2.16
C LEU A 140 22.36 -3.86 2.29
N HIS A 141 21.21 -3.30 2.66
CA HIS A 141 21.01 -1.86 2.83
C HIS A 141 21.81 -1.25 3.99
N ASP A 142 22.13 -2.01 5.03
CA ASP A 142 22.99 -1.54 6.15
C ASP A 142 24.38 -1.06 5.69
N ARG A 143 24.82 -1.49 4.50
CA ARG A 143 26.10 -1.07 3.90
C ARG A 143 25.94 0.04 2.86
N PHE A 144 24.71 0.44 2.55
CA PHE A 144 24.43 1.40 1.50
C PHE A 144 24.58 2.83 2.05
N GLY A 145 25.10 3.71 1.20
CA GLY A 145 24.94 5.14 1.39
C GLY A 145 23.52 5.56 1.01
N GLN A 146 23.13 6.75 1.46
CA GLN A 146 21.86 7.37 1.08
C GLN A 146 22.06 8.79 0.55
N LYS A 147 21.26 9.16 -0.46
CA LYS A 147 21.04 10.54 -0.89
C LYS A 147 19.59 10.90 -0.62
N LEU A 148 19.38 12.08 -0.06
CA LEU A 148 18.07 12.61 0.31
C LEU A 148 17.66 13.67 -0.71
N GLY A 149 16.43 13.56 -1.19
CA GLY A 149 15.66 14.65 -1.80
C GLY A 149 14.53 15.07 -0.88
N ASP A 150 13.66 15.95 -1.37
CA ASP A 150 12.46 16.37 -0.64
C ASP A 150 11.40 15.27 -0.64
N HIS A 151 11.32 14.49 -1.73
CA HIS A 151 10.31 13.45 -1.95
C HIS A 151 10.89 12.04 -2.14
N PHE A 152 12.21 11.92 -2.26
CA PHE A 152 12.89 10.66 -2.53
C PHE A 152 14.04 10.38 -1.58
N THR A 153 14.24 9.11 -1.25
CA THR A 153 15.46 8.60 -0.62
C THR A 153 16.10 7.58 -1.54
N VAL A 154 17.30 7.89 -2.05
CA VAL A 154 18.05 7.00 -2.97
C VAL A 154 19.13 6.26 -2.18
N LEU A 155 19.02 4.95 -2.10
CA LEU A 155 20.01 4.05 -1.49
C LEU A 155 20.96 3.51 -2.57
N PHE A 156 22.26 3.49 -2.29
CA PHE A 156 23.29 3.05 -3.23
C PHE A 156 24.47 2.37 -2.52
N GLU A 157 25.15 1.46 -3.21
CA GLU A 157 26.31 0.76 -2.66
C GLU A 157 27.60 1.52 -2.98
N GLY A 158 28.42 1.82 -1.97
CA GLY A 158 29.78 2.33 -2.18
C GLY A 158 29.90 3.78 -2.69
N PRO A 159 31.09 4.38 -2.60
CA PRO A 159 31.30 5.78 -2.98
C PRO A 159 31.28 6.04 -4.49
N ALA A 160 31.50 5.01 -5.33
CA ALA A 160 31.56 5.19 -6.79
C ALA A 160 30.17 5.49 -7.40
N GLU A 161 29.11 5.03 -6.75
CA GLU A 161 27.72 5.20 -7.15
C GLU A 161 27.09 6.48 -6.56
N ALA A 162 27.81 7.21 -5.70
CA ALA A 162 27.29 8.38 -5.00
C ALA A 162 26.89 9.53 -5.95
N GLU A 163 27.63 9.72 -7.04
CA GLU A 163 27.32 10.71 -8.08
C GLU A 163 26.06 10.31 -8.85
N LEU A 164 25.94 9.02 -9.22
CA LEU A 164 24.76 8.50 -9.88
C LEU A 164 23.51 8.58 -8.98
N ALA A 165 23.67 8.31 -7.68
CA ALA A 165 22.59 8.45 -6.70
C ALA A 165 22.13 9.90 -6.56
N GLN A 166 23.07 10.86 -6.55
CA GLN A 166 22.73 12.28 -6.57
C GLN A 166 21.97 12.64 -7.86
N LYS A 167 22.42 12.10 -9.00
CA LYS A 167 21.76 12.32 -10.28
C LYS A 167 20.34 11.74 -10.32
N ALA A 168 20.14 10.58 -9.71
CA ALA A 168 18.82 9.96 -9.58
C ALA A 168 17.86 10.86 -8.79
N VAL A 169 18.31 11.45 -7.67
CA VAL A 169 17.52 12.43 -6.90
C VAL A 169 17.11 13.60 -7.79
N GLU A 170 18.05 14.23 -8.51
CA GLU A 170 17.76 15.36 -9.40
C GLU A 170 16.69 15.03 -10.46
N ILE A 171 16.85 13.87 -11.12
CA ILE A 171 15.93 13.39 -12.14
C ILE A 171 14.53 13.17 -11.55
N LEU A 172 14.45 12.49 -10.41
CA LEU A 172 13.19 12.13 -9.78
C LEU A 172 12.45 13.35 -9.24
N GLU A 173 13.16 14.34 -8.67
CA GLU A 173 12.55 15.60 -8.24
C GLU A 173 12.01 16.40 -9.42
N ALA A 174 12.73 16.44 -10.55
CA ALA A 174 12.23 17.06 -11.77
C ALA A 174 11.00 16.33 -12.32
N ALA A 175 11.02 14.99 -12.33
CA ALA A 175 9.89 14.16 -12.74
C ALA A 175 8.68 14.34 -11.82
N TYR A 176 8.90 14.45 -10.50
CA TYR A 176 7.86 14.69 -9.50
C TYR A 176 7.01 15.90 -9.85
N TRP A 177 7.64 17.04 -10.10
CA TRP A 177 6.90 18.25 -10.45
C TRP A 177 6.24 18.16 -11.82
N ARG A 178 6.96 17.63 -12.82
CA ARG A 178 6.45 17.53 -14.20
C ARG A 178 5.23 16.62 -14.31
N ILE A 179 5.35 15.39 -13.83
CA ILE A 179 4.29 14.38 -13.95
C ILE A 179 3.20 14.63 -12.93
N GLY A 180 3.55 15.04 -11.70
CA GLY A 180 2.57 15.40 -10.68
C GLY A 180 1.66 16.55 -11.11
N SER A 181 2.21 17.55 -11.81
CA SER A 181 1.42 18.63 -12.41
C SER A 181 0.51 18.12 -13.54
N ALA A 182 0.99 17.21 -14.38
CA ALA A 182 0.22 16.66 -15.49
C ALA A 182 -0.95 15.78 -15.04
N LEU A 183 -0.75 15.02 -13.95
CA LEU A 183 -1.75 14.10 -13.41
C LEU A 183 -2.56 14.69 -12.22
N TYR A 184 -2.28 15.93 -11.83
CA TYR A 184 -2.90 16.61 -10.68
C TYR A 184 -2.85 15.79 -9.39
N THR A 185 -1.74 15.10 -9.14
CA THR A 185 -1.58 14.22 -7.99
C THR A 185 -0.13 14.19 -7.53
N TYR A 186 0.07 13.95 -6.25
CA TYR A 186 1.38 13.90 -5.63
C TYR A 186 1.43 12.77 -4.59
N PRO A 187 2.48 11.95 -4.54
CA PRO A 187 2.69 11.00 -3.47
C PRO A 187 2.82 11.73 -2.13
N SER A 188 2.16 11.22 -1.09
CA SER A 188 2.24 11.77 0.28
C SER A 188 3.42 11.22 1.08
N ASP A 189 3.89 10.01 0.73
CA ASP A 189 5.01 9.35 1.38
C ASP A 189 6.29 9.56 0.58
N VAL A 190 7.43 9.60 1.28
CA VAL A 190 8.76 9.62 0.64
C VAL A 190 8.98 8.30 -0.11
N ILE A 191 9.32 8.39 -1.40
CA ILE A 191 9.55 7.22 -2.23
C ILE A 191 10.99 6.72 -2.04
N GLY A 192 11.13 5.47 -1.59
CA GLY A 192 12.40 4.78 -1.56
C GLY A 192 12.84 4.35 -2.96
N VAL A 193 14.07 4.67 -3.33
CA VAL A 193 14.72 4.23 -4.56
C VAL A 193 15.98 3.47 -4.21
N VAL A 194 16.18 2.29 -4.80
CA VAL A 194 17.35 1.46 -4.53
C VAL A 194 18.10 1.18 -5.81
N LEU A 195 19.35 1.62 -5.84
CA LEU A 195 20.29 1.40 -6.93
C LEU A 195 21.06 0.10 -6.67
N TYR A 196 20.87 -0.89 -7.54
CA TYR A 196 21.48 -2.21 -7.42
C TYR A 196 22.50 -2.49 -8.51
N THR A 197 23.49 -3.32 -8.21
CA THR A 197 24.22 -4.04 -9.27
C THR A 197 23.26 -5.00 -10.01
N ARG A 198 23.59 -5.43 -11.23
CA ARG A 198 22.71 -6.34 -12.00
C ARG A 198 22.49 -7.67 -11.30
N GLU A 199 23.53 -8.17 -10.65
CA GLU A 199 23.51 -9.42 -9.89
C GLU A 199 22.54 -9.31 -8.70
N GLN A 200 22.67 -8.27 -7.88
CA GLN A 200 21.76 -8.00 -6.76
C GLN A 200 20.32 -7.75 -7.21
N PHE A 201 20.12 -7.01 -8.31
CA PHE A 201 18.79 -6.71 -8.82
C PHE A 201 18.03 -7.98 -9.19
N SER A 202 18.68 -8.91 -9.90
CA SER A 202 18.10 -10.20 -10.26
C SER A 202 17.79 -11.06 -9.02
N ASP A 203 18.69 -11.06 -8.04
CA ASP A 203 18.56 -11.89 -6.83
C ASP A 203 17.43 -11.40 -5.90
N ILE A 204 17.28 -10.09 -5.75
CA ILE A 204 16.27 -9.47 -4.87
C ILE A 204 14.89 -9.47 -5.52
N THR A 205 14.77 -9.00 -6.76
CA THR A 205 13.46 -8.82 -7.40
C THR A 205 12.88 -10.12 -7.96
N ARG A 206 13.70 -11.17 -8.08
CA ARG A 206 13.39 -12.40 -8.84
C ARG A 206 12.89 -12.11 -10.27
N SER A 207 13.16 -10.93 -10.80
CA SER A 207 12.74 -10.52 -12.14
C SER A 207 13.67 -11.10 -13.19
N PRO A 208 13.18 -11.36 -14.41
CA PRO A 208 14.05 -11.74 -15.52
C PRO A 208 15.14 -10.68 -15.75
N LYS A 209 16.31 -11.10 -16.23
CA LYS A 209 17.46 -10.21 -16.48
C LYS A 209 17.18 -9.04 -17.43
N TRP A 210 16.05 -9.04 -18.13
CA TRP A 210 15.63 -8.00 -19.07
C TRP A 210 14.73 -6.92 -18.45
N ALA A 211 14.26 -7.07 -17.20
CA ALA A 211 13.48 -6.02 -16.55
C ALA A 211 14.35 -4.77 -16.34
N ALA A 212 13.92 -3.65 -16.91
CA ALA A 212 14.69 -2.40 -16.91
C ALA A 212 14.75 -1.77 -15.50
N ALA A 213 13.67 -1.91 -14.74
CA ALA A 213 13.54 -1.60 -13.32
C ALA A 213 12.26 -2.26 -12.79
N ALA A 214 11.95 -2.07 -11.50
CA ALA A 214 10.72 -2.58 -10.92
C ALA A 214 10.19 -1.66 -9.82
N TYR A 215 8.86 -1.48 -9.79
CA TYR A 215 8.14 -0.85 -8.70
C TYR A 215 7.33 -1.86 -7.88
N ASP A 216 7.76 -2.12 -6.64
CA ASP A 216 7.06 -3.00 -5.67
C ASP A 216 6.56 -2.25 -4.42
N GLY A 217 6.49 -0.92 -4.51
CA GLY A 217 6.42 0.01 -3.39
C GLY A 217 7.69 0.84 -3.23
N ARG A 218 8.79 0.39 -3.86
CA ARG A 218 10.03 1.13 -4.05
C ARG A 218 10.43 1.09 -5.51
N ILE A 219 11.17 2.08 -5.97
CA ILE A 219 11.76 2.06 -7.31
C ILE A 219 13.10 1.32 -7.22
N ARG A 220 13.25 0.21 -7.93
CA ARG A 220 14.49 -0.58 -7.93
C ARG A 220 15.13 -0.49 -9.30
N VAL A 221 16.37 -0.01 -9.38
CA VAL A 221 17.06 0.25 -10.66
C VAL A 221 18.43 -0.43 -10.71
N PRO A 222 18.73 -1.25 -11.73
CA PRO A 222 20.07 -1.76 -11.96
C PRO A 222 20.98 -0.65 -12.55
N VAL A 223 22.16 -0.41 -11.96
CA VAL A 223 22.99 0.76 -12.33
C VAL A 223 24.15 0.50 -13.29
N ARG A 224 24.43 -0.75 -13.68
CA ARG A 224 25.62 -1.05 -14.50
C ARG A 224 25.55 -0.38 -15.88
N GLY A 225 26.42 0.60 -16.12
CA GLY A 225 26.50 1.37 -17.36
C GLY A 225 25.57 2.59 -17.40
N ALA A 226 24.83 2.89 -16.32
CA ALA A 226 23.90 4.01 -16.27
C ALA A 226 24.57 5.38 -16.51
N LEU A 227 25.78 5.60 -15.98
CA LEU A 227 26.55 6.82 -16.25
C LEU A 227 27.01 6.94 -17.72
N GLN A 228 27.12 5.82 -18.44
CA GLN A 228 27.49 5.83 -19.86
C GLN A 228 26.31 6.22 -20.77
N ASN A 229 25.08 6.10 -20.26
CA ASN A 229 23.87 6.50 -20.97
C ASN A 229 22.86 7.15 -20.00
N VAL A 230 23.15 8.39 -19.61
CA VAL A 230 22.32 9.17 -18.66
C VAL A 230 20.89 9.35 -19.17
N ARG A 231 20.68 9.47 -20.48
CA ARG A 231 19.33 9.60 -21.06
C ARG A 231 18.49 8.35 -20.81
N GLU A 232 19.08 7.17 -20.98
CA GLU A 232 18.40 5.91 -20.69
C GLU A 232 18.12 5.76 -19.19
N PHE A 233 19.05 6.19 -18.34
CA PHE A 233 18.84 6.20 -16.88
C PHE A 233 17.68 7.11 -16.47
N GLU A 234 17.62 8.32 -17.04
CA GLU A 234 16.52 9.27 -16.83
C GLU A 234 15.18 8.70 -17.30
N ARG A 235 15.16 8.08 -18.48
CA ARG A 235 13.99 7.41 -19.03
C ARG A 235 13.46 6.34 -18.07
N VAL A 236 14.32 5.42 -17.63
CA VAL A 236 13.93 4.34 -16.70
C VAL A 236 13.42 4.89 -15.37
N LEU A 237 14.11 5.85 -14.75
CA LEU A 237 13.65 6.45 -13.49
C LEU A 237 12.28 7.13 -13.63
N THR A 238 12.09 7.86 -14.72
CA THR A 238 10.83 8.53 -15.03
C THR A 238 9.70 7.53 -15.26
N HIS A 239 9.98 6.44 -15.97
CA HIS A 239 9.04 5.36 -16.24
C HIS A 239 8.52 4.75 -14.93
N GLU A 240 9.44 4.32 -14.05
CA GLU A 240 9.09 3.71 -12.77
C GLU A 240 8.39 4.69 -11.82
N PHE A 241 8.81 5.95 -11.81
CA PHE A 241 8.14 6.97 -11.02
C PHE A 241 6.69 7.20 -11.51
N THR A 242 6.44 7.11 -12.81
CA THR A 242 5.08 7.19 -13.35
C THR A 242 4.20 6.07 -12.81
N HIS A 243 4.70 4.83 -12.77
CA HIS A 243 3.98 3.72 -12.15
C HIS A 243 3.70 3.97 -10.67
N ALA A 244 4.68 4.49 -9.93
CA ALA A 244 4.51 4.84 -8.52
C ALA A 244 3.38 5.86 -8.33
N LEU A 245 3.33 6.89 -9.19
CA LEU A 245 2.30 7.92 -9.12
C LEU A 245 0.91 7.41 -9.48
N ILE A 246 0.80 6.60 -10.54
CA ILE A 246 -0.46 5.96 -10.95
C ILE A 246 -0.99 5.08 -9.80
N ARG A 247 -0.09 4.38 -9.09
CA ARG A 247 -0.45 3.57 -7.94
C ARG A 247 -1.05 4.38 -6.79
N THR A 248 -0.61 5.62 -6.59
CA THR A 248 -1.19 6.52 -5.59
C THR A 248 -2.63 6.91 -5.93
N ILE A 249 -2.92 7.20 -7.20
CA ILE A 249 -4.27 7.60 -7.65
C ILE A 249 -5.21 6.41 -7.67
N ALA A 250 -4.74 5.32 -8.27
CA ALA A 250 -5.51 4.13 -8.56
C ALA A 250 -4.73 2.90 -8.05
N PRO A 251 -4.78 2.63 -6.74
CA PRO A 251 -4.04 1.51 -6.14
C PRO A 251 -4.49 0.15 -6.66
N ARG A 252 -5.58 0.04 -7.43
CA ARG A 252 -6.04 -1.19 -8.09
C ARG A 252 -6.82 -0.87 -9.35
N GLY A 253 -6.96 -1.86 -10.23
CA GLY A 253 -7.89 -1.80 -11.37
C GLY A 253 -7.40 -1.03 -12.60
N VAL A 254 -6.18 -0.51 -12.59
CA VAL A 254 -5.59 0.15 -13.77
C VAL A 254 -5.24 -0.92 -14.82
N PRO A 255 -5.78 -0.84 -16.05
CA PRO A 255 -5.38 -1.74 -17.13
C PRO A 255 -3.89 -1.61 -17.43
N VAL A 256 -3.21 -2.73 -17.69
CA VAL A 256 -1.77 -2.76 -17.96
C VAL A 256 -1.40 -1.81 -19.10
N TRP A 257 -2.12 -1.85 -20.22
CA TRP A 257 -1.84 -0.99 -21.38
C TRP A 257 -1.90 0.51 -21.04
N LEU A 258 -2.76 0.91 -20.11
CA LEU A 258 -2.89 2.31 -19.71
C LEU A 258 -1.73 2.70 -18.79
N ASN A 259 -1.38 1.83 -17.85
CA ASN A 259 -0.26 2.04 -16.94
C ASN A 259 1.07 2.17 -17.69
N GLU A 260 1.36 1.22 -18.58
CA GLU A 260 2.56 1.22 -19.44
C GLU A 260 2.54 2.40 -20.42
N GLY A 261 1.40 2.67 -21.07
CA GLY A 261 1.28 3.74 -22.06
C GLY A 261 1.52 5.13 -21.46
N LEU A 262 1.04 5.38 -20.23
CA LEU A 262 1.35 6.61 -19.51
C LEU A 262 2.82 6.69 -19.13
N ALA A 263 3.42 5.59 -18.66
CA ALA A 263 4.84 5.56 -18.33
C ALA A 263 5.73 5.84 -19.56
N MET A 264 5.40 5.27 -20.72
CA MET A 264 6.08 5.56 -22.00
C MET A 264 5.86 7.00 -22.49
N MET A 265 4.65 7.55 -22.31
CA MET A 265 4.38 8.94 -22.65
C MET A 265 5.27 9.89 -21.85
N PHE A 266 5.44 9.65 -20.54
CA PHE A 266 6.18 10.56 -19.67
C PHE A 266 7.70 10.34 -19.69
N ASP A 267 8.17 9.13 -20.00
CA ASP A 267 9.60 8.82 -20.12
C ASP A 267 10.23 9.31 -21.44
N GLY A 268 9.40 9.75 -22.40
CA GLY A 268 9.86 10.29 -23.68
C GLY A 268 10.16 9.23 -24.73
N THR A 269 9.68 8.00 -24.55
CA THR A 269 9.69 6.98 -25.61
C THR A 269 8.66 7.37 -26.66
N ASP A 270 9.12 7.73 -27.87
CA ASP A 270 8.24 8.05 -28.99
C ASP A 270 7.29 6.87 -29.26
N VAL A 271 5.97 7.13 -29.23
CA VAL A 271 4.92 6.13 -29.51
C VAL A 271 4.64 6.00 -31.02
N GLU A 272 5.47 6.62 -31.86
CA GLU A 272 5.36 6.55 -33.32
C GLU A 272 6.26 5.42 -33.86
N ALA A 273 5.72 4.18 -33.84
CA ALA A 273 6.21 3.05 -34.64
C ALA A 273 5.03 2.18 -35.11
#